data_AF-A0A1G8KYW0-F1
#
_entry.id   AF-A0A1G8KYW0-F1
#
_cell.length_a   1.000
_cell.length_b   1.000
_cell.length_c   1.000
_cell.angle_alpha   90.00
_cell.angle_beta   90.00
_cell.angle_gamma   90.00
#
_symmetry.space_group_name_H-M   'P 1'
#
loop_
_entity.id
_entity.type
_entity.pdbx_description
1 polymer ?
#
loop_
_entity_poly.entity_id
_entity_poly.type
_entity_poly.pdbx_seq_one_letter_code
_entity_poly.pdbx_strand_id
1 'polypeptide(L)'
;MMELLTSPQLFWIPLAQIIGVNIVLSGDNAVVIALAARSLPPAQQKKAIVWGSGAAIIMRIVLTLTAVALLTMPYLKLVGSALLLWIGIQLINADDEGENVESSSNLAAAIKTILIADLVMSLDNVIAVAAAAKGSFVLLMIGLAISIPLVIFGATMLLRLMERFPIIITIGAALLGYVSGEMAVTDPAVHHWINENFASLHHILPGSFAVLVVVVGKVLYKRKMAAAALSEEKC
;
A
#
# COMPACT_ATOMS: atom_id res chain seq x y z
N MET A 1 -18.68 27.92 -14.15
CA MET A 1 -17.27 27.46 -14.09
C MET A 1 -16.36 28.49 -13.42
N MET A 2 -16.46 29.78 -13.76
CA MET A 2 -15.64 30.85 -13.17
C MET A 2 -15.97 31.14 -11.69
N GLU A 3 -17.24 31.08 -11.28
CA GLU A 3 -17.66 31.15 -9.86
C GLU A 3 -17.17 29.97 -9.00
N LEU A 4 -16.95 28.80 -9.61
CA LEU A 4 -16.46 27.61 -8.90
C LEU A 4 -14.98 27.77 -8.50
N LEU A 5 -14.18 28.49 -9.28
CA LEU A 5 -12.76 28.74 -9.00
C LEU A 5 -12.52 29.91 -8.03
N THR A 6 -13.48 30.84 -7.92
CA THR A 6 -13.34 32.08 -7.12
C THR A 6 -13.93 31.99 -5.72
N SER A 7 -14.67 30.92 -5.39
CA SER A 7 -15.28 30.73 -4.07
C SER A 7 -14.41 29.85 -3.17
N PRO A 8 -13.73 30.41 -2.14
CA PRO A 8 -12.81 29.68 -1.26
C PRO A 8 -13.44 28.44 -0.60
N GLN A 9 -14.71 28.54 -0.22
CA GLN A 9 -15.45 27.52 0.52
C GLN A 9 -15.92 26.34 -0.35
N LEU A 10 -16.10 26.56 -1.65
CA LEU A 10 -16.60 25.57 -2.60
C LEU A 10 -15.48 24.81 -3.33
N PHE A 11 -14.29 25.40 -3.44
CA PHE A 11 -13.19 24.79 -4.19
C PHE A 11 -11.91 24.61 -3.37
N TRP A 12 -11.37 25.67 -2.77
CA TRP A 12 -10.07 25.60 -2.10
C TRP A 12 -10.10 24.81 -0.79
N ILE A 13 -11.17 24.94 0.02
CA ILE A 13 -11.31 24.14 1.25
C ILE A 13 -11.47 22.64 0.93
N PRO A 14 -12.42 22.21 0.08
CA PRO A 14 -12.53 20.80 -0.29
C PRO A 14 -11.26 20.25 -0.96
N LEU A 15 -10.62 21.03 -1.84
CA LEU A 15 -9.36 20.63 -2.46
C LEU A 15 -8.24 20.42 -1.43
N ALA A 16 -8.09 21.34 -0.48
CA ALA A 16 -7.13 21.21 0.61
C ALA A 16 -7.45 20.00 1.50
N GLN A 17 -8.73 19.71 1.76
CA GLN A 17 -9.16 18.51 2.46
C GLN A 17 -8.79 17.24 1.69
N ILE A 18 -9.07 17.17 0.39
CA ILE A 18 -8.69 16.01 -0.45
C ILE A 18 -7.19 15.80 -0.44
N ILE A 19 -6.41 16.88 -0.63
CA ILE A 19 -4.95 16.82 -0.58
C ILE A 19 -4.53 16.29 0.79
N GLY A 20 -4.99 16.91 1.88
CA GLY A 20 -4.62 16.51 3.25
C GLY A 20 -4.97 15.05 3.57
N VAL A 21 -6.18 14.62 3.21
CA VAL A 21 -6.64 13.23 3.31
C VAL A 21 -5.73 12.30 2.53
N ASN A 22 -5.41 12.65 1.28
CA ASN A 22 -4.46 11.88 0.48
C ASN A 22 -3.05 11.86 1.08
N ILE A 23 -2.53 12.95 1.66
CA ILE A 23 -1.19 12.95 2.28
C ILE A 23 -1.15 11.92 3.41
N VAL A 24 -2.14 11.96 4.30
CA VAL A 24 -2.24 11.03 5.44
C VAL A 24 -2.36 9.59 4.94
N LEU A 25 -3.25 9.36 3.98
CA LEU A 25 -3.53 8.04 3.38
C LEU A 25 -2.50 7.61 2.33
N SER A 26 -1.49 8.41 2.01
CA SER A 26 -0.45 8.07 1.02
C SER A 26 0.87 7.67 1.68
N GLY A 27 1.01 7.88 2.99
CA GLY A 27 2.25 7.55 3.71
C GLY A 27 2.53 6.05 3.73
N ASP A 28 1.52 5.25 4.09
CA ASP A 28 1.51 3.79 4.04
C ASP A 28 1.64 3.25 2.61
N ASN A 29 0.90 3.83 1.66
CA ASN A 29 0.98 3.48 0.24
C ASN A 29 2.39 3.73 -0.34
N ALA A 30 3.05 4.84 0.04
CA ALA A 30 4.41 5.15 -0.38
C ALA A 30 5.44 4.15 0.19
N VAL A 31 5.21 3.63 1.40
CA VAL A 31 6.04 2.55 1.96
C VAL A 31 5.96 1.31 1.10
N VAL A 32 4.76 0.85 0.72
CA VAL A 32 4.62 -0.35 -0.12
C VAL A 32 5.23 -0.16 -1.50
N ILE A 33 5.03 1.01 -2.10
CA ILE A 33 5.63 1.36 -3.39
C ILE A 33 7.16 1.32 -3.32
N ALA A 34 7.74 1.93 -2.28
CA ALA A 34 9.19 1.94 -2.08
C ALA A 34 9.72 0.51 -1.83
N LEU A 35 9.06 -0.28 -0.98
CA LEU A 35 9.45 -1.66 -0.69
C LEU A 35 9.40 -2.53 -1.95
N ALA A 36 8.35 -2.43 -2.77
CA ALA A 36 8.18 -3.21 -3.99
C ALA A 36 9.16 -2.80 -5.10
N ALA A 37 9.49 -1.51 -5.20
CA ALA A 37 10.47 -1.03 -6.16
C ALA A 37 11.91 -1.40 -5.77
N ARG A 38 12.21 -1.56 -4.47
CA ARG A 38 13.57 -1.76 -3.94
C ARG A 38 14.33 -2.94 -4.56
N SER A 39 13.64 -4.05 -4.83
CA SER A 39 14.25 -5.25 -5.43
C SER A 39 14.63 -5.09 -6.91
N LEU A 40 14.33 -3.94 -7.52
CA LEU A 40 14.68 -3.65 -8.91
C LEU A 40 16.05 -2.95 -9.03
N PRO A 41 16.72 -3.10 -10.18
CA PRO A 41 17.89 -2.30 -10.50
C PRO A 41 17.58 -0.79 -10.42
N PRO A 42 18.54 0.07 -10.01
CA PRO A 42 18.32 1.51 -9.81
C PRO A 42 17.67 2.23 -11.00
N ALA A 43 17.98 1.80 -12.23
CA ALA A 43 17.41 2.35 -13.45
C ALA A 43 15.91 2.04 -13.64
N GLN A 44 15.42 0.96 -13.02
CA GLN A 44 14.03 0.50 -13.12
C GLN A 44 13.16 0.91 -11.92
N GLN A 45 13.76 1.13 -10.75
CA GLN A 45 13.05 1.59 -9.55
C GLN A 45 12.15 2.81 -9.83
N LYS A 46 12.72 3.85 -10.45
CA LYS A 46 11.97 5.05 -10.84
C LYS A 46 10.84 4.74 -11.83
N LYS A 47 11.07 3.82 -12.77
CA LYS A 47 10.04 3.40 -13.72
C LYS A 47 8.89 2.69 -13.01
N ALA A 48 9.20 1.77 -12.09
CA ALA A 48 8.19 1.06 -11.30
C ALA A 48 7.36 2.04 -10.46
N ILE A 49 8.02 3.01 -9.80
CA ILE A 49 7.33 4.03 -9.00
C ILE A 49 6.40 4.88 -9.87
N VAL A 50 6.90 5.41 -11.00
CA VAL A 50 6.11 6.30 -11.87
C VAL A 50 4.97 5.57 -12.55
N TRP A 51 5.24 4.44 -13.20
CA TRP A 51 4.23 3.66 -13.91
C TRP A 51 3.26 2.97 -12.95
N GLY A 52 3.76 2.44 -11.83
CA GLY A 52 2.94 1.85 -10.77
C GLY A 52 2.00 2.88 -10.15
N SER A 53 2.49 4.07 -9.78
CA SER A 53 1.65 5.13 -9.21
C SER A 53 0.65 5.68 -10.22
N GLY A 54 1.05 5.83 -11.49
CA GLY A 54 0.16 6.27 -12.56
C GLY A 54 -0.93 5.24 -12.90
N ALA A 55 -0.64 3.95 -12.83
CA ALA A 55 -1.66 2.91 -13.00
C ALA A 55 -2.58 2.81 -11.76
N ALA A 56 -2.00 2.92 -10.56
CA ALA A 56 -2.73 2.94 -9.29
C ALA A 56 -3.75 4.08 -9.22
N ILE A 57 -3.42 5.29 -9.70
CA ILE A 57 -4.39 6.39 -9.68
C ILE A 57 -5.59 6.14 -10.59
N ILE A 58 -5.36 5.54 -11.77
CA ILE A 58 -6.44 5.19 -12.70
C ILE A 58 -7.35 4.16 -12.04
N MET A 59 -6.75 3.15 -11.40
CA MET A 59 -7.49 2.17 -10.61
C MET A 59 -8.26 2.84 -9.47
N ARG A 60 -7.67 3.81 -8.76
CA ARG A 60 -8.33 4.55 -7.68
C ARG A 60 -9.53 5.36 -8.18
N ILE A 61 -9.46 5.95 -9.37
CA ILE A 61 -10.61 6.63 -10.00
C ILE A 61 -11.74 5.62 -10.26
N VAL A 62 -11.42 4.46 -10.85
CA VAL A 62 -12.40 3.40 -11.12
C VAL A 62 -13.01 2.86 -9.83
N LEU A 63 -12.18 2.61 -8.82
CA LEU A 63 -12.62 2.22 -7.49
C LEU A 63 -13.54 3.26 -6.87
N THR A 64 -13.25 4.55 -7.01
CA THR A 64 -14.12 5.62 -6.46
C THR A 64 -15.52 5.58 -7.04
N LEU A 65 -15.65 5.28 -8.32
CA LEU A 65 -16.97 5.15 -8.95
C LEU A 65 -17.74 3.91 -8.49
N THR A 66 -17.04 2.89 -7.98
CA THR A 66 -17.60 1.58 -7.60
C THR A 66 -17.52 1.28 -6.11
N ALA A 67 -16.98 2.21 -5.30
CA ALA A 67 -16.58 1.97 -3.91
C ALA A 67 -17.75 1.54 -3.01
N VAL A 68 -18.90 2.18 -3.17
CA VAL A 68 -20.11 1.87 -2.39
C VAL A 68 -20.54 0.41 -2.59
N ALA A 69 -20.42 -0.11 -3.81
CA ALA A 69 -20.76 -1.49 -4.11
C ALA A 69 -19.69 -2.47 -3.60
N LEU A 70 -18.41 -2.11 -3.68
CA LEU A 70 -17.32 -2.98 -3.24
C LEU A 70 -17.25 -3.11 -1.71
N LEU A 71 -17.46 -2.04 -0.97
CA LEU A 71 -17.31 -2.05 0.49
C LEU A 71 -18.45 -2.71 1.25
N THR A 72 -19.60 -2.89 0.60
CA THR A 72 -20.69 -3.68 1.14
C THR A 72 -20.49 -5.18 0.93
N MET A 73 -19.49 -5.57 0.14
CA MET A 73 -19.18 -6.98 -0.13
C MET A 73 -18.49 -7.60 1.09
N PRO A 74 -19.08 -8.64 1.71
CA PRO A 74 -18.44 -9.35 2.81
C PRO A 74 -17.19 -10.08 2.30
N TYR A 75 -16.21 -10.31 3.19
CA TYR A 75 -14.95 -11.00 2.92
C TYR A 75 -13.96 -10.28 2.01
N LEU A 76 -14.35 -9.19 1.33
CA LEU A 76 -13.45 -8.46 0.45
C LEU A 76 -12.23 -7.93 1.22
N LYS A 77 -12.44 -7.39 2.42
CA LYS A 77 -11.36 -6.89 3.27
C LYS A 77 -10.54 -8.02 3.87
N LEU A 78 -11.16 -9.17 4.17
CA LEU A 78 -10.42 -10.36 4.62
C LEU A 78 -9.47 -10.90 3.54
N VAL A 79 -9.92 -10.95 2.28
CA VAL A 79 -9.05 -11.31 1.15
C VAL A 79 -7.94 -10.28 0.98
N GLY A 80 -8.26 -9.00 1.03
CA GLY A 80 -7.29 -7.92 0.99
C GLY A 80 -6.24 -8.03 2.12
N SER A 81 -6.69 -8.27 3.34
CA SER A 81 -5.84 -8.50 4.51
C SER A 81 -4.85 -9.64 4.27
N ALA A 82 -5.30 -10.78 3.74
CA ALA A 82 -4.43 -11.90 3.40
C ALA A 82 -3.40 -11.54 2.31
N LEU A 83 -3.79 -10.77 1.29
CA LEU A 83 -2.87 -10.28 0.26
C LEU A 83 -1.81 -9.34 0.85
N LEU A 84 -2.19 -8.42 1.74
CA LEU A 84 -1.25 -7.51 2.39
C LEU A 84 -0.28 -8.24 3.32
N LEU A 85 -0.71 -9.28 4.04
CA LEU A 85 0.19 -10.15 4.81
C LEU A 85 1.23 -10.80 3.90
N TRP A 86 0.76 -11.38 2.79
CA TRP A 86 1.63 -12.03 1.82
C TRP A 86 2.65 -11.05 1.25
N ILE A 87 2.22 -9.86 0.85
CA ILE A 87 3.09 -8.78 0.36
C ILE A 87 4.10 -8.37 1.44
N GLY A 88 3.65 -8.12 2.68
CA GLY A 88 4.53 -7.75 3.79
C GLY A 88 5.63 -8.78 4.06
N ILE A 89 5.29 -10.07 4.04
CA ILE A 89 6.25 -11.17 4.20
C ILE A 89 7.19 -11.26 2.99
N GLN A 90 6.67 -11.15 1.77
CA GLN A 90 7.46 -11.24 0.54
C GLN A 90 8.50 -10.12 0.45
N LEU A 91 8.14 -8.90 0.85
CA LEU A 91 8.99 -7.71 0.76
C LEU A 91 10.20 -7.73 1.71
N ILE A 92 10.14 -8.48 2.82
CA ILE A 92 11.30 -8.74 3.68
C ILE A 92 12.30 -9.67 2.99
N ASN A 93 11.81 -10.61 2.17
CA ASN A 93 12.63 -11.64 1.53
C ASN A 93 13.22 -11.23 0.17
N ALA A 94 12.87 -10.03 -0.32
CA ALA A 94 13.17 -9.59 -1.68
C ALA A 94 14.58 -9.00 -1.88
N ASP A 95 15.40 -8.90 -0.82
CA ASP A 95 16.71 -8.22 -0.87
C ASP A 95 17.84 -9.02 -1.57
N ASP A 96 17.70 -10.35 -1.73
CA ASP A 96 18.79 -11.22 -2.23
C ASP A 96 18.57 -11.79 -3.66
N GLU A 97 17.53 -11.36 -4.39
CA GLU A 97 17.30 -11.84 -5.77
C GLU A 97 18.00 -10.99 -6.85
N GLY A 98 18.90 -10.11 -6.43
CA GLY A 98 19.67 -9.25 -7.32
C GLY A 98 20.92 -9.93 -7.84
N GLU A 99 20.79 -10.82 -8.85
CA GLU A 99 21.83 -10.90 -9.89
C GLU A 99 21.49 -11.62 -11.22
N ASN A 100 20.40 -12.39 -11.40
CA ASN A 100 20.28 -13.24 -12.62
C ASN A 100 18.87 -13.45 -13.23
N VAL A 101 17.96 -12.47 -13.20
CA VAL A 101 16.63 -12.61 -13.85
C VAL A 101 16.31 -11.46 -14.81
N GLU A 102 15.70 -11.78 -15.96
CA GLU A 102 15.28 -10.83 -16.99
C GLU A 102 14.58 -9.60 -16.41
N SER A 103 15.21 -8.45 -16.59
CA SER A 103 14.85 -7.19 -15.95
C SER A 103 13.43 -6.68 -16.28
N SER A 104 12.80 -7.12 -17.37
CA SER A 104 11.41 -6.74 -17.70
C SER A 104 10.37 -7.47 -16.84
N SER A 105 10.62 -8.75 -16.53
CA SER A 105 9.73 -9.59 -15.73
C SER A 105 9.62 -9.08 -14.29
N ASN A 106 10.74 -8.65 -13.72
CA ASN A 106 10.80 -8.06 -12.38
C ASN A 106 10.08 -6.71 -12.31
N LEU A 107 10.20 -5.86 -13.33
CA LEU A 107 9.48 -4.58 -13.39
C LEU A 107 7.96 -4.79 -13.40
N ALA A 108 7.46 -5.70 -14.24
CA ALA A 108 6.03 -6.01 -14.30
C ALA A 108 5.51 -6.60 -12.99
N ALA A 109 6.31 -7.46 -12.34
CA ALA A 109 5.98 -8.02 -11.03
C ALA A 109 5.89 -6.93 -9.95
N ALA A 110 6.87 -6.02 -9.89
CA ALA A 110 6.85 -4.91 -8.94
C ALA A 110 5.64 -3.98 -9.16
N ILE A 111 5.34 -3.63 -10.42
CA ILE A 111 4.15 -2.84 -10.77
C ILE A 111 2.89 -3.59 -10.32
N LYS A 112 2.77 -4.89 -10.60
CA LYS A 112 1.63 -5.70 -10.16
C LYS A 112 1.46 -5.70 -8.65
N THR A 113 2.54 -5.83 -7.89
CA THR A 113 2.51 -5.75 -6.41
C THR A 113 2.03 -4.37 -5.96
N ILE A 114 2.52 -3.29 -6.57
CA ILE A 114 2.06 -1.93 -6.29
C ILE A 114 0.55 -1.79 -6.55
N LEU A 115 0.06 -2.27 -7.70
CA LEU A 115 -1.37 -2.18 -8.04
C LEU A 115 -2.24 -3.00 -7.08
N ILE A 116 -1.84 -4.23 -6.74
CA ILE A 116 -2.62 -5.07 -5.82
C ILE A 116 -2.65 -4.44 -4.43
N ALA A 117 -1.51 -3.95 -3.95
CA ALA A 117 -1.43 -3.33 -2.65
C ALA A 117 -2.24 -2.03 -2.60
N ASP A 118 -2.13 -1.16 -3.61
CA ASP A 118 -2.92 0.07 -3.69
C ASP A 118 -4.41 -0.25 -3.83
N LEU A 119 -4.82 -1.24 -4.63
CA LEU A 119 -6.22 -1.68 -4.71
C LEU A 119 -6.77 -1.98 -3.33
N VAL A 120 -6.06 -2.82 -2.57
CA VAL A 120 -6.51 -3.30 -1.27
C VAL A 120 -6.54 -2.16 -0.25
N MET A 121 -5.46 -1.38 -0.12
CA MET A 121 -5.40 -0.26 0.82
C MET A 121 -6.37 0.86 0.44
N SER A 122 -6.58 1.09 -0.86
CA SER A 122 -7.42 2.19 -1.33
C SER A 122 -8.91 1.95 -1.20
N LEU A 123 -9.36 0.71 -0.94
CA LEU A 123 -10.77 0.40 -0.68
C LEU A 123 -11.37 1.35 0.37
N ASP A 124 -10.66 1.56 1.49
CA ASP A 124 -11.12 2.46 2.55
C ASP A 124 -10.76 3.93 2.27
N ASN A 125 -9.61 4.18 1.65
CA ASN A 125 -9.14 5.54 1.34
C ASN A 125 -10.06 6.27 0.35
N VAL A 126 -10.68 5.52 -0.56
CA VAL A 126 -11.54 6.05 -1.60
C VAL A 126 -12.82 6.67 -1.02
N ILE A 127 -13.43 6.12 0.04
CA ILE A 127 -14.58 6.79 0.68
C ILE A 127 -14.14 8.14 1.24
N ALA A 128 -13.01 8.20 1.94
CA ALA A 128 -12.55 9.43 2.56
C ALA A 128 -12.34 10.54 1.51
N VAL A 129 -11.74 10.19 0.38
CA VAL A 129 -11.54 11.11 -0.75
C VAL A 129 -12.87 11.49 -1.41
N ALA A 130 -13.76 10.54 -1.65
CA ALA A 130 -15.08 10.80 -2.24
C ALA A 130 -15.93 11.71 -1.35
N ALA A 131 -15.89 11.50 -0.02
CA ALA A 131 -16.55 12.35 0.96
C ALA A 131 -15.97 13.77 0.97
N ALA A 132 -14.64 13.90 0.93
CA ALA A 132 -13.96 15.20 0.84
C ALA A 132 -14.26 15.94 -0.47
N ALA A 133 -14.49 15.21 -1.56
CA ALA A 133 -14.84 15.77 -2.87
C ALA A 133 -16.29 16.31 -2.95
N LYS A 134 -17.14 16.05 -1.96
CA LYS A 134 -18.52 16.55 -1.87
C LYS A 134 -19.33 16.36 -3.17
N GLY A 135 -19.10 15.24 -3.87
CA GLY A 135 -19.77 14.91 -5.14
C GLY A 135 -19.21 15.61 -6.39
N SER A 136 -18.16 16.43 -6.26
CA SER A 136 -17.52 17.09 -7.41
C SER A 136 -16.45 16.20 -8.03
N PHE A 137 -16.76 15.64 -9.20
CA PHE A 137 -15.80 14.85 -9.98
C PHE A 137 -14.55 15.66 -10.37
N VAL A 138 -14.69 16.96 -10.62
CA VAL A 138 -13.57 17.84 -10.97
C VAL A 138 -12.60 18.00 -9.80
N LEU A 139 -13.11 18.22 -8.58
CA LEU A 139 -12.28 18.32 -7.38
C LEU A 139 -11.55 17.01 -7.09
N LEU A 140 -12.24 15.89 -7.25
CA LEU A 140 -11.66 14.56 -7.09
C LEU A 140 -10.51 14.32 -8.07
N MET A 141 -10.71 14.60 -9.37
CA MET A 141 -9.69 14.42 -10.40
C MET A 141 -8.47 15.31 -10.17
N ILE A 142 -8.67 16.59 -9.81
CA ILE A 142 -7.57 17.52 -9.52
C ILE A 142 -6.82 17.08 -8.27
N GLY A 143 -7.52 16.71 -7.19
CA GLY A 143 -6.91 16.25 -5.95
C GLY A 143 -6.09 14.98 -6.13
N LEU A 144 -6.59 14.01 -6.91
CA LEU A 144 -5.88 12.80 -7.28
C LEU A 144 -4.66 13.10 -8.16
N ALA A 145 -4.79 13.98 -9.15
CA ALA A 145 -3.68 14.36 -10.04
C ALA A 145 -2.53 15.04 -9.27
N ILE A 146 -2.84 15.94 -8.33
CA ILE A 146 -1.84 16.60 -7.47
C ILE A 146 -1.16 15.60 -6.53
N SER A 147 -1.84 14.51 -6.16
CA SER A 147 -1.28 13.50 -5.26
C SER A 147 -0.20 12.64 -5.93
N ILE A 148 -0.20 12.51 -7.28
CA ILE A 148 0.77 11.66 -7.99
C ILE A 148 2.22 12.13 -7.78
N PRO A 149 2.59 13.42 -8.04
CA PRO A 149 3.94 13.89 -7.75
C PRO A 149 4.35 13.70 -6.29
N LEU A 150 3.42 13.88 -5.36
CA LEU A 150 3.68 13.76 -3.93
C LEU A 150 4.01 12.32 -3.54
N VAL A 151 3.23 11.34 -4.01
CA VAL A 151 3.47 9.91 -3.79
C VAL A 151 4.80 9.49 -4.41
N ILE A 152 5.06 9.90 -5.66
CA ILE A 152 6.32 9.57 -6.36
C ILE A 152 7.51 10.14 -5.60
N PHE A 153 7.42 11.39 -5.15
CA PHE A 153 8.47 12.02 -4.34
C PHE A 153 8.66 11.28 -3.01
N GLY A 154 7.57 11.01 -2.29
CA GLY A 154 7.59 10.29 -1.01
C GLY A 154 8.18 8.90 -1.11
N ALA A 155 7.73 8.10 -2.09
CA ALA A 155 8.24 6.75 -2.34
C ALA A 155 9.72 6.77 -2.76
N THR A 156 10.14 7.74 -3.59
CA THR A 156 11.55 7.90 -3.96
C THR A 156 12.42 8.29 -2.75
N MET A 157 11.91 9.15 -1.86
CA MET A 157 12.60 9.53 -0.63
C MET A 157 12.72 8.34 0.33
N LEU A 158 11.63 7.59 0.53
CA LEU A 158 11.61 6.38 1.35
C LEU A 158 12.57 5.32 0.82
N LEU A 159 12.63 5.15 -0.51
CA LEU A 159 13.55 4.21 -1.13
C LEU A 159 15.01 4.53 -0.81
N ARG A 160 15.44 5.78 -0.96
CA ARG A 160 16.79 6.23 -0.56
C ARG A 160 17.03 6.07 0.94
N LEU A 161 15.99 6.26 1.74
CA LEU A 161 16.08 6.12 3.18
C LEU A 161 16.25 4.65 3.58
N MET A 162 15.63 3.71 2.88
CA MET A 162 15.81 2.27 3.07
C MET A 162 17.21 1.81 2.68
N GLU A 163 17.80 2.35 1.60
CA GLU A 163 19.20 2.09 1.22
C GLU A 163 20.17 2.52 2.33
N ARG A 164 19.88 3.63 3.00
CA ARG A 164 20.70 4.13 4.12
C ARG A 164 20.41 3.44 5.45
N PHE A 165 19.15 3.08 5.70
CA PHE A 165 18.66 2.51 6.95
C PHE A 165 17.78 1.28 6.68
N PRO A 166 18.39 0.08 6.55
CA PRO A 166 17.66 -1.16 6.25
C PRO A 166 16.58 -1.52 7.29
N ILE A 167 16.68 -1.01 8.53
CA ILE A 167 15.66 -1.17 9.56
C ILE A 167 14.26 -0.72 9.10
N ILE A 168 14.19 0.26 8.19
CA ILE A 168 12.95 0.81 7.64
C ILE A 168 12.19 -0.24 6.83
N ILE A 169 12.88 -1.22 6.25
CA ILE A 169 12.26 -2.34 5.54
C ILE A 169 11.41 -3.16 6.52
N THR A 170 12.00 -3.49 7.67
CA THR A 170 11.29 -4.26 8.71
C THR A 170 10.14 -3.45 9.30
N ILE A 171 10.33 -2.14 9.52
CA ILE A 171 9.27 -1.25 10.01
C ILE A 171 8.13 -1.14 9.00
N GLY A 172 8.45 -0.98 7.71
CA GLY A 172 7.45 -0.91 6.64
C GLY A 172 6.66 -2.20 6.46
N ALA A 173 7.33 -3.35 6.58
CA ALA A 173 6.65 -4.65 6.57
C ALA A 173 5.79 -4.86 7.84
N ALA A 174 6.25 -4.39 9.00
CA ALA A 174 5.44 -4.41 10.22
C ALA A 174 4.19 -3.51 10.08
N LEU A 175 4.33 -2.33 9.47
CA LEU A 175 3.22 -1.43 9.17
C LEU A 175 2.20 -2.11 8.24
N LEU A 176 2.65 -2.79 7.18
CA LEU A 176 1.80 -3.58 6.29
C LEU A 176 1.02 -4.67 7.06
N GLY A 177 1.67 -5.38 7.98
CA GLY A 177 1.03 -6.35 8.85
C GLY A 177 -0.01 -5.70 9.78
N TYR A 178 0.31 -4.54 10.35
CA TYR A 178 -0.62 -3.78 11.18
C TYR A 178 -1.88 -3.39 10.40
N VAL A 179 -1.72 -2.74 9.24
CA VAL A 179 -2.82 -2.31 8.36
C VAL A 179 -3.66 -3.52 7.94
N SER A 180 -3.01 -4.64 7.62
CA SER A 180 -3.70 -5.87 7.29
C SER A 180 -4.58 -6.40 8.44
N GLY A 181 -4.10 -6.36 9.69
CA GLY A 181 -4.88 -6.80 10.84
C GLY A 181 -6.05 -5.86 11.14
N GLU A 182 -5.86 -4.55 10.96
CA GLU A 182 -6.94 -3.55 11.07
C GLU A 182 -8.01 -3.77 9.99
N MET A 183 -7.57 -4.07 8.78
CA MET A 183 -8.45 -4.39 7.67
C MET A 183 -9.27 -5.67 7.92
N ALA A 184 -8.68 -6.68 8.57
CA ALA A 184 -9.39 -7.92 8.88
C ALA A 184 -10.52 -7.72 9.91
N VAL A 185 -10.29 -6.91 10.95
CA VAL A 185 -11.30 -6.68 12.00
C VAL A 185 -12.43 -5.74 11.57
N THR A 186 -12.21 -4.95 10.52
CA THR A 186 -13.19 -4.01 9.97
C THR A 186 -13.99 -4.57 8.79
N ASP A 187 -13.83 -5.85 8.43
CA ASP A 187 -14.62 -6.49 7.37
C ASP A 187 -16.10 -6.64 7.78
N PRO A 188 -17.06 -6.31 6.89
CA PRO A 188 -18.50 -6.45 7.19
C PRO A 188 -18.94 -7.83 7.66
N ALA A 189 -18.24 -8.90 7.25
CA ALA A 189 -18.57 -10.27 7.64
C ALA A 189 -18.29 -10.58 9.12
N VAL A 190 -17.30 -9.92 9.72
CA VAL A 190 -16.82 -10.24 11.08
C VAL A 190 -16.96 -9.07 12.06
N HIS A 191 -17.05 -7.83 11.58
CA HIS A 191 -17.05 -6.62 12.41
C HIS A 191 -18.15 -6.63 13.49
N HIS A 192 -19.36 -7.06 13.16
CA HIS A 192 -20.46 -7.12 14.13
C HIS A 192 -20.18 -8.14 15.23
N TRP A 193 -19.77 -9.36 14.85
CA TRP A 193 -19.44 -10.41 15.80
C TRP A 193 -18.25 -10.03 16.70
N ILE A 194 -17.21 -9.40 16.14
CA ILE A 194 -16.04 -8.93 16.89
C ILE A 194 -16.44 -7.85 17.90
N ASN A 195 -17.27 -6.88 17.53
CA ASN A 195 -17.70 -5.82 18.44
C ASN A 195 -18.53 -6.34 19.62
N GLU A 196 -19.37 -7.34 19.38
CA GLU A 196 -20.23 -7.90 20.42
C GLU A 196 -19.50 -8.85 21.37
N ASN A 197 -18.52 -9.60 20.87
CA ASN A 197 -17.88 -10.66 21.64
C ASN A 197 -16.48 -10.30 22.15
N PHE A 198 -15.70 -9.55 21.36
CA PHE A 198 -14.29 -9.28 21.64
C PHE A 198 -13.82 -7.92 21.10
N ALA A 199 -14.28 -6.81 21.67
CA ALA A 199 -13.83 -5.47 21.28
C ALA A 199 -12.29 -5.28 21.36
N SER A 200 -11.61 -6.03 22.24
CA SER A 200 -10.14 -6.00 22.34
C SER A 200 -9.41 -6.49 21.09
N LEU A 201 -10.06 -7.26 20.20
CA LEU A 201 -9.46 -7.73 18.95
C LEU A 201 -9.07 -6.57 18.03
N HIS A 202 -9.74 -5.42 18.11
CA HIS A 202 -9.40 -4.22 17.35
C HIS A 202 -7.99 -3.70 17.61
N HIS A 203 -7.42 -4.01 18.79
CA HIS A 203 -6.07 -3.60 19.13
C HIS A 203 -5.08 -4.77 19.07
N ILE A 204 -5.54 -5.98 19.40
CA ILE A 204 -4.67 -7.17 19.47
C ILE A 204 -4.34 -7.69 18.06
N LEU A 205 -5.33 -7.75 17.16
CA LEU A 205 -5.14 -8.35 15.84
C LEU A 205 -4.12 -7.57 14.98
N PRO A 206 -4.20 -6.23 14.85
CA PRO A 206 -3.21 -5.45 14.11
C PRO A 206 -1.78 -5.65 14.63
N GLY A 207 -1.59 -5.56 15.95
CA GLY A 207 -0.29 -5.78 16.58
C GLY A 207 0.24 -7.19 16.34
N SER A 208 -0.63 -8.21 16.44
CA SER A 208 -0.26 -9.59 16.20
C SER A 208 0.16 -9.85 14.76
N PHE A 209 -0.52 -9.25 13.78
CA PHE A 209 -0.20 -9.39 12.36
C PHE A 209 1.10 -8.66 12.00
N ALA A 210 1.36 -7.48 12.59
CA ALA A 210 2.63 -6.80 12.45
C ALA A 210 3.80 -7.68 12.94
N VAL A 211 3.66 -8.29 14.11
CA VAL A 211 4.65 -9.22 14.66
C VAL A 211 4.78 -10.47 13.78
N LEU A 212 3.66 -11.04 13.33
CA LEU A 212 3.62 -12.21 12.45
C LEU A 212 4.43 -11.97 11.17
N VAL A 213 4.18 -10.86 10.47
CA VAL A 213 4.90 -10.52 9.23
C VAL A 213 6.40 -10.44 9.47
N VAL A 214 6.83 -9.77 10.54
CA VAL A 214 8.25 -9.62 10.87
C VAL A 214 8.89 -10.96 11.24
N VAL A 215 8.24 -11.76 12.10
CA VAL A 215 8.77 -13.04 12.57
C VAL A 215 8.84 -14.04 11.41
N VAL A 216 7.74 -14.21 10.67
CA VAL A 216 7.67 -15.14 9.54
C VAL A 216 8.63 -14.69 8.44
N GLY A 217 8.65 -13.39 8.09
CA GLY A 217 9.59 -12.84 7.11
C GLY A 217 11.04 -13.13 7.47
N LYS A 218 11.46 -12.87 8.72
CA LYS A 218 12.83 -13.15 9.17
C LYS A 218 13.18 -14.64 9.24
N VAL A 219 12.22 -15.49 9.63
CA VAL A 219 12.43 -16.95 9.67
C VAL A 219 12.62 -17.49 8.25
N LEU A 220 11.78 -17.08 7.30
CA LEU A 220 11.89 -17.50 5.90
C LEU A 220 13.21 -17.01 5.28
N TYR A 221 13.59 -15.76 5.55
CA TYR A 221 14.86 -15.21 5.10
C TYR A 221 16.05 -16.05 5.59
N LYS A 222 16.11 -16.34 6.89
CA LYS A 222 17.16 -17.19 7.48
C LYS A 222 17.19 -18.59 6.87
N ARG A 223 16.04 -19.20 6.60
CA ARG A 223 15.95 -20.52 5.98
C ARG A 223 16.47 -20.51 4.53
N LYS A 224 16.18 -19.45 3.76
CA LYS A 224 16.69 -19.29 2.39
C LYS A 224 18.21 -19.20 2.39
N MET A 225 18.78 -18.40 3.28
CA MET A 225 20.25 -18.26 3.42
C MET A 225 20.93 -19.55 3.86
N ALA A 226 20.35 -20.28 4.83
CA ALA A 226 20.89 -21.56 5.27
C ALA A 226 20.85 -22.63 4.16
N ALA A 227 19.80 -22.65 3.35
CA ALA A 227 19.69 -23.56 2.21
C ALA A 227 20.71 -23.24 1.11
N ALA A 228 20.97 -21.96 0.82
CA ALA A 228 21.97 -21.54 -0.15
C ALA A 228 23.40 -21.94 0.27
N ALA A 229 23.76 -21.73 1.55
CA ALA A 229 25.07 -22.14 2.06
C ALA A 229 25.31 -23.66 1.95
N LEU A 230 24.29 -24.48 2.17
CA LEU A 230 24.37 -25.94 2.04
C LEU A 230 24.51 -26.43 0.58
N SER A 231 24.06 -25.64 -0.40
CA SER A 231 24.23 -25.97 -1.82
C SER A 231 25.63 -25.63 -2.33
N GLU A 232 26.25 -24.56 -1.83
CA GLU A 232 27.63 -24.19 -2.18
C GLU A 232 28.65 -25.19 -1.61
N GLU A 233 28.42 -25.72 -0.41
CA GLU A 233 29.32 -26.73 0.21
C GLU A 233 29.28 -28.09 -0.51
N LYS A 234 28.26 -28.34 -1.34
CA LYS A 234 28.09 -29.58 -2.11
C LYS A 234 28.66 -29.52 -3.53
N CYS A 235 29.17 -28.37 -3.97
CA CYS A 235 29.72 -28.15 -5.31
C CYS A 235 31.25 -28.09 -5.28
#